data_AF-A0A7X8EAT5-F1
#
_entry.id   AF-A0A7X8EAT5-F1
#
_cell.length_a   1.000
_cell.length_b   1.000
_cell.length_c   1.000
_cell.angle_alpha   90.00
_cell.angle_beta   90.00
_cell.angle_gamma   90.00
#
_symmetry.space_group_name_H-M   'P 1'
#
loop_
_entity.id
_entity.type
_entity.pdbx_description
1 polymer ?
#
loop_
_entity_poly.entity_id
_entity_poly.type
_entity_poly.pdbx_seq_one_letter_code
_entity_poly.pdbx_strand_id
1 'polypeptide(L)'
;FKSAEKAADLIDLEKHKGEHPRMGATDVIPFIPISGVDMKDCVKLAQELGRRLGEELGIPVYLYEEAATRPERKNLADVRRGQYEELKTAIKDPERKPDFGPMKMPRAGATAVGARPPLIAYNINLDTGDIKIANKIARLIRGSGGGFKSVKALGVMIEGRNLAQVTINMCNYKEAPLHRVFELVKIEAARYGVNVVGSEIVGLVPMDALLDTADFYLRLEGFKKEQVLESRI
;
A
#
# COMPACT_ATOMS: atom_id res chain seq x y z
N PHE A 1 -6.19 -15.98 -8.53
CA PHE A 1 -5.91 -16.64 -9.83
C PHE A 1 -6.91 -16.23 -10.91
N LYS A 2 -8.19 -16.63 -10.84
CA LYS A 2 -9.20 -16.35 -11.88
C LYS A 2 -9.36 -14.87 -12.26
N SER A 3 -9.28 -13.95 -11.30
CA SER A 3 -9.29 -12.51 -11.61
C SER A 3 -8.07 -12.07 -12.42
N ALA A 4 -6.89 -12.62 -12.14
CA ALA A 4 -5.66 -12.31 -12.88
C ALA A 4 -5.68 -12.94 -14.28
N GLU A 5 -6.20 -14.16 -14.42
CA GLU A 5 -6.47 -14.81 -15.71
C GLU A 5 -7.38 -13.91 -16.57
N LYS A 6 -8.52 -13.47 -16.03
CA LYS A 6 -9.43 -12.61 -16.78
C LYS A 6 -8.84 -11.23 -17.08
N ALA A 7 -8.07 -10.65 -16.16
CA ALA A 7 -7.40 -9.37 -16.38
C ALA A 7 -6.36 -9.47 -17.50
N ALA A 8 -5.63 -10.59 -17.59
CA ALA A 8 -4.64 -10.82 -18.65
C ALA A 8 -5.29 -10.90 -20.05
N ASP A 9 -6.53 -11.39 -20.14
CA ASP A 9 -7.28 -11.42 -21.40
C ASP A 9 -7.79 -10.04 -21.83
N LEU A 10 -8.18 -9.20 -20.86
CA LEU A 10 -8.93 -7.97 -21.12
C LEU A 10 -8.05 -6.71 -21.16
N ILE A 11 -6.91 -6.70 -20.46
CA ILE A 11 -6.10 -5.50 -20.25
C ILE A 11 -4.79 -5.62 -21.01
N ASP A 12 -4.54 -4.62 -21.86
CA ASP A 12 -3.34 -4.50 -22.67
C ASP A 12 -2.49 -3.32 -22.18
N LEU A 13 -1.38 -3.61 -21.51
CA LEU A 13 -0.51 -2.56 -20.96
C LEU A 13 0.21 -1.73 -22.00
N GLU A 14 0.34 -2.23 -23.25
CA GLU A 14 0.87 -1.42 -24.36
C GLU A 14 0.01 -0.18 -24.65
N LYS A 15 -1.28 -0.22 -24.26
CA LYS A 15 -2.24 0.87 -24.46
C LYS A 15 -2.59 1.61 -23.17
N HIS A 16 -2.23 1.06 -22.01
CA HIS A 16 -2.62 1.60 -20.72
C HIS A 16 -1.67 2.71 -20.25
N LYS A 17 -2.26 3.85 -19.89
CA LYS A 17 -1.58 4.99 -19.25
C LYS A 17 -2.35 5.39 -17.99
N GLY A 18 -1.62 5.75 -16.94
CA GLY A 18 -2.20 6.24 -15.70
C GLY A 18 -1.14 6.90 -14.83
N GLU A 19 -1.58 7.76 -13.92
CA GLU A 19 -0.71 8.52 -13.01
C GLU A 19 -0.01 7.62 -11.97
N HIS A 20 -0.60 6.47 -11.66
CA HIS A 20 -0.03 5.54 -10.69
C HIS A 20 0.97 4.56 -11.32
N PRO A 21 2.16 4.36 -10.71
CA PRO A 21 3.14 3.41 -11.19
C PRO A 21 2.59 1.98 -11.22
N ARG A 22 2.71 1.34 -12.39
CA ARG A 22 2.19 -0.02 -12.66
C ARG A 22 3.16 -0.84 -13.49
N MET A 23 3.17 -2.15 -13.28
CA MET A 23 3.91 -3.11 -14.11
C MET A 23 3.03 -4.26 -14.63
N GLY A 24 1.79 -4.40 -14.14
CA GLY A 24 0.86 -5.48 -14.48
C GLY A 24 -0.59 -5.03 -14.65
N ALA A 25 -1.34 -5.72 -15.51
CA ALA A 25 -2.80 -5.68 -15.58
C ALA A 25 -3.40 -6.06 -14.22
N THR A 26 -2.83 -7.08 -13.58
CA THR A 26 -2.92 -7.29 -12.14
C THR A 26 -1.57 -6.94 -11.52
N ASP A 27 -1.48 -5.74 -10.98
CA ASP A 27 -0.21 -5.13 -10.58
C ASP A 27 0.32 -5.65 -9.23
N VAL A 28 -0.56 -5.91 -8.26
CA VAL A 28 -0.20 -6.53 -6.97
C VAL A 28 -1.33 -7.39 -6.40
N ILE A 29 -0.95 -8.51 -5.78
CA ILE A 29 -1.84 -9.39 -5.02
C ILE A 29 -1.23 -9.64 -3.64
N PRO A 30 -1.67 -8.93 -2.59
CA PRO A 30 -1.23 -9.18 -1.22
C PRO A 30 -2.13 -10.20 -0.52
N PHE A 31 -1.53 -11.10 0.25
CA PHE A 31 -2.18 -11.90 1.29
C PHE A 31 -1.95 -11.22 2.65
N ILE A 32 -3.03 -11.08 3.41
CA ILE A 32 -3.02 -10.35 4.68
C ILE A 32 -3.63 -11.27 5.74
N PRO A 33 -2.92 -11.55 6.86
CA PRO A 33 -3.48 -12.33 7.94
C PRO A 33 -4.55 -11.51 8.68
N ILE A 34 -5.73 -12.10 8.89
CA ILE A 34 -6.87 -11.47 9.57
C ILE A 34 -7.19 -12.20 10.87
N SER A 35 -7.67 -13.45 10.79
CA SER A 35 -8.03 -14.26 11.96
C SER A 35 -7.72 -15.73 11.69
N GLY A 36 -7.18 -16.43 12.70
CA GLY A 36 -6.85 -17.86 12.62
C GLY A 36 -5.75 -18.23 11.62
N VAL A 37 -5.04 -17.24 11.06
CA VAL A 37 -4.00 -17.43 10.04
C VAL A 37 -2.80 -16.56 10.40
N ASP A 38 -1.59 -17.09 10.30
CA ASP A 38 -0.36 -16.34 10.56
C ASP A 38 0.29 -15.81 9.27
N MET A 39 1.37 -15.04 9.43
CA MET A 39 2.09 -14.50 8.27
C MET A 39 2.72 -15.60 7.41
N LYS A 40 3.17 -16.71 8.01
CA LYS A 40 3.83 -17.81 7.28
C LYS A 40 2.84 -18.50 6.36
N ASP A 41 1.60 -18.67 6.78
CA ASP A 41 0.55 -19.23 5.95
C ASP A 41 0.21 -18.30 4.77
N CYS A 42 0.15 -16.99 4.99
CA CYS A 42 0.02 -16.02 3.90
C CYS A 42 1.20 -16.06 2.92
N VAL A 43 2.44 -16.25 3.40
CA VAL A 43 3.62 -16.42 2.54
C VAL A 43 3.51 -17.67 1.66
N LYS A 44 3.07 -18.80 2.21
CA LYS A 44 2.84 -20.03 1.44
C LYS A 44 1.80 -19.80 0.33
N LEU A 45 0.68 -19.14 0.66
CA LEU A 45 -0.35 -18.80 -0.33
C LEU A 45 0.18 -17.87 -1.42
N ALA A 46 1.01 -16.88 -1.06
CA ALA A 46 1.66 -15.99 -2.02
C ALA A 46 2.57 -16.75 -2.98
N GLN A 47 3.37 -17.68 -2.48
CA GLN A 47 4.24 -18.53 -3.28
C GLN A 47 3.44 -19.47 -4.19
N GLU A 48 2.40 -20.12 -3.67
CA GLU A 48 1.55 -21.02 -4.44
C GLU A 48 0.86 -20.27 -5.58
N LEU A 49 0.22 -19.12 -5.28
CA LEU A 49 -0.40 -18.30 -6.30
C LEU A 49 0.62 -17.80 -7.32
N GLY A 50 1.78 -17.32 -6.86
CA GLY A 50 2.83 -16.82 -7.74
C GLY A 50 3.32 -17.87 -8.73
N ARG A 51 3.55 -19.10 -8.25
CA ARG A 51 3.90 -20.24 -9.10
C ARG A 51 2.83 -20.50 -10.16
N ARG A 52 1.56 -20.60 -9.75
CA ARG A 52 0.45 -20.84 -10.68
C ARG A 52 0.31 -19.76 -11.75
N LEU A 53 0.44 -18.47 -11.37
CA LEU A 53 0.40 -17.37 -12.35
C LEU A 53 1.57 -17.47 -13.35
N GLY A 54 2.76 -17.83 -12.87
CA GLY A 54 3.95 -18.01 -13.71
C GLY A 54 3.84 -19.18 -14.67
N GLU A 55 3.42 -20.34 -14.17
CA GLU A 55 3.38 -21.61 -14.92
C GLU A 55 2.14 -21.73 -15.82
N GLU A 56 0.96 -21.39 -15.32
CA GLU A 56 -0.31 -21.60 -16.05
C GLU A 56 -0.66 -20.43 -16.97
N LEU A 57 -0.30 -19.19 -16.60
CA LEU A 57 -0.67 -17.98 -17.36
C LEU A 57 0.51 -17.33 -18.09
N GLY A 58 1.75 -17.80 -17.87
CA GLY A 58 2.95 -17.21 -18.47
C GLY A 58 3.22 -15.77 -18.01
N ILE A 59 2.72 -15.38 -16.84
CA ILE A 59 2.89 -14.03 -16.28
C ILE A 59 4.14 -14.03 -15.39
N PRO A 60 5.14 -13.15 -15.63
CA PRO A 60 6.27 -13.00 -14.71
C PRO A 60 5.79 -12.54 -13.34
N VAL A 61 6.23 -13.23 -12.28
CA VAL A 61 5.84 -12.92 -10.90
C VAL A 61 7.05 -12.54 -10.07
N TYR A 62 6.88 -11.49 -9.27
CA TYR A 62 7.85 -11.06 -8.26
C TYR A 62 7.25 -11.22 -6.86
N LEU A 63 7.92 -11.95 -5.99
CA LEU A 63 7.53 -12.05 -4.61
C LEU A 63 8.03 -10.83 -3.81
N TYR A 64 7.16 -10.23 -3.00
CA TYR A 64 7.45 -8.99 -2.28
C TYR A 64 7.02 -9.03 -0.79
N GLU A 65 7.45 -8.03 -0.02
CA GLU A 65 7.26 -7.93 1.45
C GLU A 65 7.73 -9.21 2.17
N GLU A 66 6.91 -9.81 3.03
CA GLU A 66 7.30 -11.00 3.82
C GLU A 66 7.47 -12.25 2.94
N ALA A 67 6.97 -12.24 1.70
CA ALA A 67 7.19 -13.33 0.74
C ALA A 67 8.45 -13.13 -0.11
N ALA A 68 9.14 -11.99 0.00
CA ALA A 68 10.29 -11.67 -0.83
C ALA A 68 11.41 -12.70 -0.67
N THR A 69 11.90 -13.23 -1.79
CA THR A 69 13.04 -14.16 -1.85
C THR A 69 14.39 -13.46 -1.71
N ARG A 70 14.41 -12.16 -1.98
CA ARG A 70 15.60 -11.30 -1.98
C ARG A 70 15.32 -10.00 -1.20
N PRO A 71 16.24 -9.51 -0.34
CA PRO A 71 16.02 -8.34 0.51
C PRO A 71 15.52 -7.09 -0.24
N GLU A 72 16.05 -6.84 -1.43
CA GLU A 72 15.73 -5.72 -2.32
C GLU A 72 14.31 -5.78 -2.90
N ARG A 73 13.62 -6.93 -2.80
CA ARG A 73 12.23 -7.08 -3.26
C ARG A 73 11.22 -6.84 -2.16
N LYS A 74 11.65 -6.61 -0.91
CA LYS A 74 10.71 -6.32 0.18
C LYS A 74 9.79 -5.15 -0.16
N ASN A 75 10.36 -4.06 -0.68
CA ASN A 75 9.59 -2.87 -1.03
C ASN A 75 9.03 -2.95 -2.46
N LEU A 76 7.70 -2.88 -2.57
CA LEU A 76 6.99 -2.89 -3.85
C LEU A 76 7.47 -1.83 -4.85
N ALA A 77 7.89 -0.65 -4.37
CA ALA A 77 8.40 0.41 -5.25
C ALA A 77 9.69 0.01 -5.97
N ASP A 78 10.53 -0.80 -5.32
CA ASP A 78 11.79 -1.29 -5.90
C ASP A 78 11.53 -2.41 -6.91
N VAL A 79 10.55 -3.27 -6.62
CA VAL A 79 10.05 -4.27 -7.58
C VAL A 79 9.53 -3.59 -8.85
N ARG A 80 8.69 -2.57 -8.70
CA ARG A 80 8.06 -1.82 -9.81
C ARG A 80 8.92 -0.74 -10.45
N ARG A 81 10.19 -0.63 -10.05
CA ARG A 81 11.08 0.40 -10.58
C ARG A 81 11.12 0.32 -12.11
N GLY A 82 10.87 1.46 -12.76
CA GLY A 82 10.80 1.54 -14.21
C GLY A 82 9.48 1.09 -14.85
N GLN A 83 8.49 0.73 -14.03
CA GLN A 83 7.12 0.37 -14.47
C GLN A 83 7.10 -0.76 -15.51
N TYR A 84 6.05 -0.86 -16.33
CA TYR A 84 5.95 -1.84 -17.40
C TYR A 84 7.04 -1.65 -18.48
N GLU A 85 7.29 -0.40 -18.88
CA GLU A 85 8.12 -0.05 -20.03
C GLU A 85 9.58 -0.47 -19.85
N GLU A 86 10.21 -0.10 -18.74
CA GLU A 86 11.61 -0.45 -18.49
C GLU A 86 11.74 -1.90 -18.00
N LEU A 87 10.75 -2.42 -17.26
CA LEU A 87 10.82 -3.81 -16.80
C LEU A 87 10.74 -4.80 -17.96
N LYS A 88 10.07 -4.44 -19.06
CA LYS A 88 10.02 -5.25 -20.28
C LYS A 88 11.40 -5.55 -20.86
N THR A 89 12.36 -4.64 -20.73
CA THR A 89 13.75 -4.86 -21.14
C THR A 89 14.59 -5.43 -20.00
N ALA A 90 14.46 -4.88 -18.80
CA ALA A 90 15.25 -5.23 -17.63
C ALA A 90 15.00 -6.67 -17.12
N ILE A 91 13.86 -7.30 -17.43
CA ILE A 91 13.52 -8.67 -16.99
C ILE A 91 14.56 -9.73 -17.40
N LYS A 92 15.39 -9.45 -18.41
CA LYS A 92 16.48 -10.32 -18.86
C LYS A 92 17.71 -10.25 -17.97
N ASP A 93 17.84 -9.19 -17.18
CA ASP A 93 18.96 -9.02 -16.26
C ASP A 93 18.82 -10.00 -15.09
N PRO A 94 19.89 -10.72 -14.70
CA PRO A 94 19.85 -11.68 -13.59
C PRO A 94 19.31 -11.09 -12.28
N GLU A 95 19.58 -9.81 -12.04
CA GLU A 95 19.12 -9.06 -10.85
C GLU A 95 17.60 -8.79 -10.87
N ARG A 96 17.01 -8.68 -12.05
CA ARG A 96 15.60 -8.36 -12.28
C ARG A 96 14.79 -9.58 -12.72
N LYS A 97 15.38 -10.79 -12.68
CA LYS A 97 14.71 -12.06 -13.00
C LYS A 97 13.49 -12.30 -12.09
N PRO A 98 12.31 -12.64 -12.62
CA PRO A 98 11.14 -12.94 -11.80
C PRO A 98 11.36 -14.21 -10.94
N ASP A 99 10.63 -14.31 -9.84
CA ASP A 99 10.63 -15.49 -8.98
C ASP A 99 9.94 -16.69 -9.65
N PHE A 100 8.86 -16.42 -10.39
CA PHE A 100 8.14 -17.42 -11.18
C PHE A 100 7.79 -16.89 -12.57
N GLY A 101 7.53 -17.81 -13.50
CA GLY A 101 7.15 -17.49 -14.87
C GLY A 101 8.34 -17.10 -15.76
N PRO A 102 8.07 -16.70 -17.00
CA PRO A 102 9.10 -16.48 -18.02
C PRO A 102 9.86 -15.15 -17.81
N MET A 103 11.11 -15.09 -18.26
CA MET A 103 11.89 -13.83 -18.37
C MET A 103 11.48 -13.02 -19.62
N LYS A 104 10.17 -12.95 -19.89
CA LYS A 104 9.59 -12.28 -21.05
C LYS A 104 8.31 -11.61 -20.61
N MET A 105 8.21 -10.31 -20.87
CA MET A 105 7.04 -9.52 -20.50
C MET A 105 5.87 -9.75 -21.47
N PRO A 106 4.71 -10.25 -21.02
CA PRO A 106 3.49 -10.31 -21.83
C PRO A 106 2.78 -8.95 -21.84
N ARG A 107 1.75 -8.81 -22.68
CA ARG A 107 0.89 -7.60 -22.72
C ARG A 107 0.17 -7.33 -21.39
N ALA A 108 -0.07 -8.38 -20.62
CA ALA A 108 -0.62 -8.30 -19.28
C ALA A 108 0.40 -7.80 -18.24
N GLY A 109 1.69 -7.69 -18.59
CA GLY A 109 2.75 -7.26 -17.68
C GLY A 109 3.19 -8.32 -16.68
N ALA A 110 3.71 -7.87 -15.54
CA ALA A 110 4.18 -8.68 -14.44
C ALA A 110 3.35 -8.42 -13.17
N THR A 111 3.25 -9.41 -12.29
CA THR A 111 2.48 -9.30 -11.05
C THR A 111 3.39 -9.39 -9.83
N ALA A 112 3.25 -8.45 -8.88
CA ALA A 112 3.82 -8.61 -7.55
C ALA A 112 2.87 -9.44 -6.68
N VAL A 113 3.33 -10.54 -6.09
CA VAL A 113 2.53 -11.34 -5.14
C VAL A 113 3.24 -11.36 -3.81
N GLY A 114 2.55 -11.12 -2.70
CA GLY A 114 3.25 -11.06 -1.42
C GLY A 114 2.36 -11.29 -0.22
N ALA A 115 2.98 -11.26 0.94
CA ALA A 115 2.31 -11.35 2.23
C ALA A 115 2.74 -10.16 3.08
N ARG A 116 1.80 -9.51 3.74
CA ARG A 116 2.09 -8.31 4.55
C ARG A 116 1.02 -8.05 5.60
N PRO A 117 1.33 -7.29 6.67
CA PRO A 117 0.30 -6.77 7.57
C PRO A 117 -0.77 -5.94 6.83
N PRO A 118 -1.94 -5.72 7.46
CA PRO A 118 -2.93 -4.79 6.93
C PRO A 118 -2.32 -3.41 6.70
N LEU A 119 -2.62 -2.83 5.54
CA LEU A 119 -2.24 -1.46 5.22
C LEU A 119 -3.51 -0.63 5.21
N ILE A 120 -3.45 0.52 5.89
CA ILE A 120 -4.56 1.47 5.90
C ILE A 120 -4.19 2.61 4.96
N ALA A 121 -4.97 2.78 3.90
CA ALA A 121 -4.88 3.97 3.06
C ALA A 121 -5.70 5.08 3.74
N TYR A 122 -5.01 6.07 4.28
CA TYR A 122 -5.58 7.14 5.10
C TYR A 122 -5.18 8.49 4.52
N ASN A 123 -6.16 9.30 4.13
CA ASN A 123 -5.94 10.58 3.48
C ASN A 123 -6.40 11.71 4.40
N ILE A 124 -5.64 12.80 4.48
CA ILE A 124 -5.98 13.96 5.31
C ILE A 124 -6.06 15.20 4.43
N ASN A 125 -7.21 15.86 4.45
CA ASN A 125 -7.52 17.03 3.62
C ASN A 125 -7.13 18.31 4.34
N LEU A 126 -6.40 19.17 3.64
CA LEU A 126 -5.94 20.46 4.12
C LEU A 126 -6.79 21.57 3.51
N ASP A 127 -7.09 22.61 4.30
CA ASP A 127 -7.85 23.80 3.92
C ASP A 127 -7.01 24.75 3.04
N THR A 128 -6.46 24.24 1.94
CA THR A 128 -5.61 25.00 1.03
C THR A 128 -5.51 24.30 -0.31
N GLY A 129 -5.39 25.07 -1.40
CA GLY A 129 -5.00 24.54 -2.71
C GLY A 129 -3.49 24.38 -2.89
N ASP A 130 -2.67 24.77 -1.90
CA ASP A 130 -1.22 24.71 -2.04
C ASP A 130 -0.66 23.31 -1.77
N ILE A 131 -0.49 22.54 -2.85
CA ILE A 131 0.11 21.21 -2.83
C ILE A 131 1.54 21.20 -2.23
N LYS A 132 2.27 22.33 -2.22
CA LYS A 132 3.60 22.40 -1.62
C LYS A 132 3.54 22.19 -0.11
N ILE A 133 2.47 22.64 0.55
CA ILE A 133 2.26 22.44 1.98
C ILE A 133 2.03 20.94 2.25
N ALA A 134 1.12 20.31 1.51
CA ALA A 134 0.88 18.86 1.61
C ALA A 134 2.16 18.04 1.37
N ASN A 135 2.97 18.41 0.37
CA ASN A 135 4.24 17.74 0.08
C ASN A 135 5.29 17.89 1.21
N LYS A 136 5.37 19.06 1.84
CA LYS A 136 6.26 19.28 3.00
C LYS A 136 5.83 18.41 4.18
N ILE A 137 4.53 18.39 4.50
CA ILE A 137 3.99 17.57 5.58
C ILE A 137 4.19 16.08 5.28
N ALA A 138 3.87 15.63 4.06
CA ALA A 138 4.08 14.25 3.62
C ALA A 138 5.54 13.80 3.78
N ARG A 139 6.51 14.68 3.45
CA ARG A 139 7.93 14.40 3.62
C ARG A 139 8.32 14.25 5.08
N LEU A 140 7.74 15.06 5.97
CA LEU A 140 8.02 15.03 7.40
C LEU A 140 7.50 13.75 8.05
N ILE A 141 6.31 13.28 7.67
CA ILE A 141 5.69 12.11 8.31
C ILE A 141 6.15 10.76 7.74
N ARG A 142 6.60 10.70 6.48
CA ARG A 142 6.97 9.43 5.85
C ARG A 142 8.32 8.93 6.33
N GLY A 143 8.47 7.62 6.44
CA GLY A 143 9.69 6.98 6.95
C GLY A 143 10.93 7.32 6.12
N SER A 144 10.79 7.44 4.79
CA SER A 144 11.90 7.83 3.91
C SER A 144 12.39 9.27 4.12
N GLY A 145 11.62 10.11 4.81
CA GLY A 145 12.00 11.47 5.21
C GLY A 145 12.43 11.58 6.68
N GLY A 146 12.60 10.46 7.39
CA GLY A 146 12.95 10.43 8.81
C GLY A 146 11.75 10.49 9.77
N GLY A 147 10.52 10.46 9.25
CA GLY A 147 9.30 10.39 10.05
C GLY A 147 8.98 8.98 10.55
N PHE A 148 7.69 8.61 10.53
CA PHE A 148 7.25 7.28 10.95
C PHE A 148 7.75 6.21 9.97
N LYS A 149 8.59 5.29 10.45
CA LYS A 149 9.24 4.24 9.64
C LYS A 149 8.25 3.47 8.76
N SER A 150 7.08 3.14 9.30
CA SER A 150 6.03 2.37 8.62
C SER A 150 5.04 3.20 7.81
N VAL A 151 5.33 4.48 7.54
CA VAL A 151 4.46 5.39 6.79
C VAL A 151 5.07 5.76 5.45
N LYS A 152 4.27 5.64 4.39
CA LYS A 152 4.55 6.26 3.08
C LYS A 152 3.53 7.36 2.85
N ALA A 153 3.97 8.55 2.47
CA ALA A 153 3.07 9.67 2.23
C ALA A 153 3.49 10.54 1.04
N LEU A 154 2.49 11.14 0.39
CA LEU A 154 2.64 12.08 -0.72
C LEU A 154 1.63 13.23 -0.58
N GLY A 155 1.97 14.40 -1.12
CA GLY A 155 1.02 15.50 -1.27
C GLY A 155 0.37 15.42 -2.65
N VAL A 156 -0.96 15.43 -2.69
CA VAL A 156 -1.75 15.40 -3.92
C VAL A 156 -2.80 16.51 -3.92
N MET A 157 -3.32 16.84 -5.09
CA MET A 157 -4.35 17.86 -5.28
C MET A 157 -5.70 17.17 -5.55
N ILE A 158 -6.75 17.53 -4.82
CA ILE A 158 -8.13 17.14 -5.16
C ILE A 158 -8.73 18.22 -6.05
N GLU A 159 -8.59 18.07 -7.37
CA GLU A 159 -8.99 19.09 -8.35
C GLU A 159 -10.45 19.53 -8.18
N GLY A 160 -11.38 18.59 -7.99
CA GLY A 160 -12.81 18.88 -7.86
C GLY A 160 -13.21 19.65 -6.59
N ARG A 161 -12.30 19.79 -5.61
CA ARG A 161 -12.56 20.51 -4.34
C ARG A 161 -11.58 21.66 -4.10
N ASN A 162 -10.55 21.80 -4.93
CA ASN A 162 -9.45 22.73 -4.71
C ASN A 162 -8.80 22.59 -3.32
N LEU A 163 -8.68 21.35 -2.82
CA LEU A 163 -8.08 21.01 -1.52
C LEU A 163 -6.87 20.09 -1.66
N ALA A 164 -5.73 20.52 -1.14
CA ALA A 164 -4.53 19.72 -1.04
C ALA A 164 -4.74 18.61 -0.02
N GLN A 165 -4.20 17.45 -0.30
CA GLN A 165 -4.38 16.25 0.51
C GLN A 165 -3.03 15.61 0.79
N VAL A 166 -2.82 15.21 2.04
CA VAL A 166 -1.73 14.31 2.41
C VAL A 166 -2.29 12.90 2.29
N THR A 167 -1.90 12.18 1.23
CA THR A 167 -2.25 10.76 1.08
C THR A 167 -1.23 9.90 1.79
N ILE A 168 -1.70 8.93 2.59
CA ILE A 168 -0.87 8.18 3.52
C ILE A 168 -1.19 6.69 3.41
N ASN A 169 -0.16 5.89 3.20
CA ASN A 169 -0.20 4.45 3.37
C ASN A 169 0.43 4.09 4.71
N MET A 170 -0.41 3.67 5.66
CA MET A 170 -0.01 3.16 6.96
C MET A 170 0.36 1.69 6.81
N CYS A 171 1.63 1.39 6.51
CA CYS A 171 2.09 0.02 6.27
C CYS A 171 2.06 -0.86 7.53
N ASN A 172 2.17 -0.24 8.71
CA ASN A 172 1.96 -0.88 10.00
C ASN A 172 1.35 0.12 10.99
N TYR A 173 0.04 0.03 11.16
CA TYR A 173 -0.72 0.93 12.04
C TYR A 173 -0.47 0.69 13.54
N LYS A 174 0.14 -0.44 13.91
CA LYS A 174 0.51 -0.71 15.31
C LYS A 174 1.80 0.03 15.69
N GLU A 175 2.73 0.19 14.73
CA GLU A 175 3.95 1.00 14.92
C GLU A 175 3.68 2.50 14.77
N ALA A 176 2.81 2.88 13.83
CA ALA A 176 2.37 4.25 13.61
C ALA A 176 0.85 4.31 13.71
N PRO A 177 0.27 4.59 14.89
CA PRO A 177 -1.18 4.67 15.06
C PRO A 177 -1.80 5.83 14.27
N LEU A 178 -3.02 5.64 13.77
CA LEU A 178 -3.75 6.64 12.97
C LEU A 178 -3.83 8.00 13.68
N HIS A 179 -4.24 8.00 14.96
CA HIS A 179 -4.37 9.22 15.76
C HIS A 179 -3.05 10.00 15.87
N ARG A 180 -1.90 9.32 16.00
CA ARG A 180 -0.60 10.01 16.10
C ARG A 180 -0.19 10.66 14.78
N VAL A 181 -0.41 9.97 13.67
CA VAL A 181 -0.12 10.53 12.34
C VAL A 181 -1.06 11.69 12.04
N PHE A 182 -2.34 11.56 12.37
CA PHE A 182 -3.33 12.62 12.21
C PHE A 182 -2.98 13.86 13.03
N GLU A 183 -2.68 13.72 14.32
CA GLU A 183 -2.30 14.84 15.18
C GLU A 183 -1.01 15.52 14.69
N LEU A 184 0.00 14.77 14.24
CA LEU A 184 1.21 15.38 13.68
C LEU A 184 0.92 16.17 12.40
N VAL A 185 0.10 15.63 11.50
CA VAL A 185 -0.33 16.34 10.29
C VAL A 185 -1.09 17.62 10.64
N LYS A 186 -1.97 17.56 11.64
CA LYS A 186 -2.73 18.72 12.14
C LYS A 186 -1.81 19.79 12.73
N ILE A 187 -0.84 19.40 13.55
CA ILE A 187 0.17 20.30 14.12
C ILE A 187 0.97 20.97 13.01
N GLU A 188 1.49 20.19 12.05
CA GLU A 188 2.31 20.73 10.97
C GLU A 188 1.51 21.60 10.00
N ALA A 189 0.26 21.26 9.70
CA ALA A 189 -0.63 22.12 8.91
C ALA A 189 -0.86 23.48 9.61
N ALA A 190 -1.09 23.48 10.92
CA ALA A 190 -1.29 24.70 11.70
C ALA A 190 -0.07 25.63 11.65
N ARG A 191 1.16 25.09 11.55
CA ARG A 191 2.39 25.90 11.39
C ARG A 191 2.43 26.68 10.08
N TYR A 192 1.66 26.24 9.07
CA TYR A 192 1.47 26.95 7.81
C TYR A 192 0.20 27.81 7.79
N GLY A 193 -0.52 27.93 8.92
CA GLY A 193 -1.81 28.64 8.98
C GLY A 193 -2.95 27.89 8.27
N VAL A 194 -2.80 26.58 8.05
CA VAL A 194 -3.77 25.75 7.32
C VAL A 194 -4.46 24.79 8.29
N ASN A 195 -5.77 24.66 8.15
CA ASN A 195 -6.56 23.71 8.94
C ASN A 195 -6.65 22.35 8.26
N VAL A 196 -6.89 21.31 9.05
CA VAL A 196 -7.36 20.02 8.54
C VAL A 196 -8.88 20.06 8.47
N VAL A 197 -9.46 19.83 7.30
CA VAL A 197 -10.92 19.90 7.07
C VAL A 197 -11.62 18.55 7.15
N GLY A 198 -10.83 17.47 7.20
CA GLY A 198 -11.33 16.11 7.34
C GLY A 198 -10.29 15.09 6.92
N SER A 199 -10.64 13.82 7.09
CA SER A 199 -9.83 12.69 6.65
C SER A 199 -10.70 11.58 6.11
N GLU A 200 -10.11 10.70 5.31
CA GLU A 200 -10.80 9.61 4.62
C GLU A 200 -9.98 8.33 4.75
N ILE A 201 -10.67 7.22 4.97
CA ILE A 201 -10.11 5.87 4.83
C ILE A 201 -10.53 5.35 3.45
N VAL A 202 -9.54 4.96 2.64
CA VAL A 202 -9.80 4.38 1.33
C VAL A 202 -9.86 2.86 1.46
N GLY A 203 -11.05 2.29 1.27
CA GLY A 203 -11.30 0.86 1.38
C GLY A 203 -11.63 0.42 2.81
N LEU A 204 -11.02 -0.68 3.25
CA LEU A 204 -11.28 -1.29 4.56
C LEU A 204 -10.20 -0.94 5.57
N VAL A 205 -10.57 -0.94 6.85
CA VAL A 205 -9.68 -0.66 7.97
C VAL A 205 -9.82 -1.74 9.06
N PRO A 206 -8.72 -2.17 9.71
CA PRO A 206 -8.80 -3.02 10.89
C PRO A 206 -9.53 -2.31 12.03
N MET A 207 -10.51 -2.99 12.65
CA MET A 207 -11.26 -2.47 13.81
C MET A 207 -10.33 -1.96 14.92
N ASP A 208 -9.26 -2.71 15.20
CA ASP A 208 -8.24 -2.34 16.18
C ASP A 208 -7.69 -0.93 16.00
N ALA A 209 -7.46 -0.49 14.75
CA ALA A 209 -6.89 0.83 14.48
C ALA A 209 -7.85 1.97 14.84
N LEU A 210 -9.16 1.74 14.68
CA LEU A 210 -10.20 2.68 15.06
C LEU A 210 -10.39 2.70 16.58
N LEU A 211 -10.39 1.54 17.23
CA LEU A 211 -10.50 1.44 18.68
C LEU A 211 -9.32 2.12 19.39
N ASP A 212 -8.09 1.91 18.91
CA ASP A 212 -6.90 2.58 19.44
C ASP A 212 -6.99 4.11 19.30
N THR A 213 -7.67 4.58 18.25
CA THR A 213 -7.91 6.02 18.03
C THR A 213 -8.99 6.55 18.97
N ALA A 214 -10.10 5.81 19.14
CA ALA A 214 -11.17 6.18 20.05
C ALA A 214 -10.66 6.24 21.50
N ASP A 215 -9.91 5.22 21.94
CA ASP A 215 -9.31 5.17 23.27
C ASP A 215 -8.36 6.36 23.52
N PHE A 216 -7.52 6.70 22.54
CA PHE A 216 -6.62 7.85 22.64
C PHE A 216 -7.34 9.18 22.90
N TYR A 217 -8.43 9.46 22.17
CA TYR A 217 -9.18 10.70 22.30
C TYR A 217 -10.12 10.72 23.50
N LEU A 218 -10.77 9.60 23.80
CA LEU A 218 -11.75 9.49 24.89
C LEU A 218 -11.11 9.25 26.26
N ARG A 219 -9.84 8.81 26.30
CA ARG A 219 -9.09 8.51 27.53
C ARG A 219 -9.80 7.47 28.40
N LEU A 220 -10.25 6.37 27.80
CA LEU A 220 -11.06 5.39 28.51
C LEU A 220 -10.20 4.66 29.56
N GLU A 221 -10.65 4.67 30.81
CA GLU A 221 -9.94 4.01 31.90
C GLU A 221 -10.24 2.51 31.92
N GLY A 222 -9.19 1.69 31.83
CA GLY A 222 -9.32 0.22 31.90
C GLY A 222 -10.08 -0.41 30.73
N PHE A 223 -10.27 0.31 29.62
CA PHE A 223 -10.95 -0.20 28.44
C PHE A 223 -10.19 -1.37 27.82
N LYS A 224 -10.92 -2.43 27.55
CA LYS A 224 -10.42 -3.61 26.83
C LYS A 224 -11.21 -3.79 25.55
N LYS A 225 -10.55 -4.19 24.47
CA LYS A 225 -11.17 -4.33 23.14
C LYS A 225 -12.27 -5.38 23.12
N GLU A 226 -12.24 -6.34 24.05
CA GLU A 226 -13.28 -7.34 24.26
C GLU A 226 -14.57 -6.74 24.85
N GLN A 227 -14.59 -5.46 25.25
CA GLN A 227 -15.82 -4.78 25.65
C GLN A 227 -16.63 -4.28 24.45
N VAL A 228 -16.06 -4.29 23.24
CA VAL A 228 -16.78 -3.98 22.00
C VAL A 228 -17.74 -5.13 21.70
N LEU A 229 -19.01 -4.83 21.45
CA LEU A 229 -20.05 -5.86 21.31
C LEU A 229 -19.72 -6.87 20.20
N GLU A 230 -19.27 -6.37 19.05
CA GLU A 230 -18.93 -7.15 17.87
C GLU A 230 -17.66 -7.99 18.01
N SER A 231 -16.78 -7.71 18.99
CA SER A 231 -15.57 -8.51 19.22
C SER A 231 -15.83 -9.81 19.98
N ARG A 232 -17.08 -10.01 20.43
CA ARG A 232 -17.54 -11.22 21.14
C ARG A 232 -18.47 -12.12 20.32
N ILE A 233 -18.69 -11.82 19.04
CA ILE A 233 -19.59 -12.55 18.14
C ILE A 233 -18.78 -13.51 17.27
#